data_AF-A0A371EB76-F1
#
_entry.id   AF-A0A371EB76-F1
#
_cell.length_a   1.000
_cell.length_b   1.000
_cell.length_c   1.000
_cell.angle_alpha   90.00
_cell.angle_beta   90.00
_cell.angle_gamma   90.00
#
_symmetry.space_group_name_H-M   'P 1'
#
loop_
_entity.id
_entity.type
_entity.pdbx_description
1 polymer ?
#
loop_
_entity_poly.entity_id
_entity_poly.type
_entity_poly.pdbx_seq_one_letter_code
_entity_poly.pdbx_strand_id
1 'polypeptide(L)'
;MSFSALHRKQSLIDVVVKNDHMLIMFLMLEAYMQGCDASILLNDTDTIVSEQNATPNNNSIRGLDVVNQIKTAVENVCPGIVSCADILALIFLHLLLKYPLLWYVPTNKVPLGRRDSLIANIELVDHNIPSPSFDFTQLKSSFAVQGLNTTELVTLAGAHTFGRVHCSVLVKPLYNFSGTGNPDPTLNTAYLQILRAICPNGGPRTNLTSFDPTTPDTFDNNYYSNLQVHKGLLHSDQVLFSTTGANSVDIVNRFVTQLFSLRDLRLQC
;
A
#
# COMPACT_ATOMS: atom_id res chain seq x y z
N MET A 1 1.23 8.96 -35.23
CA MET A 1 0.96 7.69 -34.55
C MET A 1 -0.34 7.13 -35.11
N SER A 2 -0.32 5.96 -35.74
CA SER A 2 -1.49 5.39 -36.42
C SER A 2 -2.51 4.84 -35.42
N PHE A 3 -3.80 4.89 -35.79
CA PHE A 3 -4.97 4.38 -35.07
C PHE A 3 -4.79 2.93 -34.55
N SER A 4 -3.89 2.14 -35.14
CA SER A 4 -3.56 0.76 -34.76
C SER A 4 -2.65 0.61 -33.53
N ALA A 5 -2.02 1.69 -33.07
CA ALA A 5 -1.25 1.72 -31.82
C ALA A 5 -2.14 2.02 -30.60
N LEU A 6 -3.27 2.70 -30.81
CA LEU A 6 -4.22 3.09 -29.76
C LEU A 6 -5.10 1.91 -29.32
N HIS A 7 -5.55 1.08 -30.26
CA HIS A 7 -6.32 -0.14 -29.93
C HIS A 7 -5.49 -1.21 -29.21
N ARG A 8 -4.18 -1.31 -29.46
CA ARG A 8 -3.29 -2.25 -28.75
C ARG A 8 -3.04 -1.85 -27.29
N LYS A 9 -3.03 -0.54 -26.99
CA LYS A 9 -2.99 -0.03 -25.61
C LYS A 9 -4.22 -0.44 -24.79
N GLN A 10 -5.39 -0.54 -25.41
CA GLN A 10 -6.62 -0.94 -24.73
C GLN A 10 -6.54 -2.37 -24.15
N SER A 11 -5.90 -3.31 -24.86
CA SER A 11 -5.75 -4.69 -24.37
C SER A 11 -4.83 -4.82 -23.15
N LEU A 12 -3.78 -3.98 -23.07
CA LEU A 12 -2.90 -3.88 -21.90
C LEU A 12 -3.63 -3.26 -20.70
N ILE A 13 -4.50 -2.30 -20.97
CA ILE A 13 -5.36 -1.64 -19.98
C ILE A 13 -6.39 -2.62 -19.40
N ASP A 14 -7.02 -3.46 -20.23
CA ASP A 14 -8.04 -4.41 -19.77
C ASP A 14 -7.50 -5.52 -18.84
N VAL A 15 -6.20 -5.84 -18.94
CA VAL A 15 -5.51 -6.78 -18.02
C VAL A 15 -5.26 -6.13 -16.65
N VAL A 16 -4.87 -4.84 -16.63
CA VAL A 16 -4.69 -4.07 -15.38
C VAL A 16 -6.03 -4.02 -14.62
N VAL A 17 -7.09 -3.62 -15.32
CA VAL A 17 -8.42 -3.24 -14.78
C VAL A 17 -9.13 -4.28 -13.90
N LYS A 18 -8.79 -5.58 -14.00
CA LYS A 18 -9.49 -6.63 -13.24
C LYS A 18 -8.97 -6.86 -11.82
N ASN A 19 -7.78 -6.34 -11.46
CA ASN A 19 -7.11 -6.65 -10.17
C ASN A 19 -6.61 -5.41 -9.40
N ASP A 20 -7.12 -4.23 -9.77
CA ASP A 20 -6.65 -2.89 -9.43
C ASP A 20 -6.21 -2.64 -7.98
N HIS A 21 -7.03 -3.03 -7.01
CA HIS A 21 -6.79 -2.72 -5.59
C HIS A 21 -5.50 -3.35 -5.06
N MET A 22 -5.22 -4.58 -5.48
CA MET A 22 -4.07 -5.32 -5.01
C MET A 22 -2.75 -4.68 -5.47
N LEU A 23 -2.73 -4.13 -6.68
CA LEU A 23 -1.54 -3.56 -7.28
C LEU A 23 -1.17 -2.21 -6.65
N ILE A 24 -2.14 -1.41 -6.19
CA ILE A 24 -1.84 -0.13 -5.53
C ILE A 24 -0.97 -0.34 -4.28
N MET A 25 -1.32 -1.29 -3.41
CA MET A 25 -0.54 -1.57 -2.19
C MET A 25 0.88 -2.05 -2.52
N PHE A 26 0.99 -2.96 -3.49
CA PHE A 26 2.28 -3.45 -3.98
C PHE A 26 3.16 -2.31 -4.52
N LEU A 27 2.58 -1.42 -5.33
CA LEU A 27 3.30 -0.29 -5.95
C LEU A 27 3.69 0.78 -4.93
N MET A 28 2.89 0.96 -3.88
CA MET A 28 3.23 1.86 -2.78
C MET A 28 4.40 1.33 -1.94
N LEU A 29 4.52 0.01 -1.78
CA LEU A 29 5.68 -0.60 -1.12
C LEU A 29 6.95 -0.39 -1.95
N GLU A 30 6.91 -0.66 -3.26
CA GLU A 30 8.02 -0.39 -4.19
C GLU A 30 8.48 1.06 -4.13
N ALA A 31 7.52 1.98 -4.17
CA ALA A 31 7.81 3.41 -4.15
C ALA A 31 8.37 3.87 -2.80
N TYR A 32 7.90 3.30 -1.70
CA TYR A 32 8.38 3.63 -0.35
C TYR A 32 9.86 3.28 -0.16
N MET A 33 10.35 2.24 -0.86
CA MET A 33 11.72 1.73 -0.72
C MET A 33 12.77 2.54 -1.50
N GLN A 34 12.41 3.69 -2.10
CA GLN A 34 13.27 4.56 -2.93
C GLN A 34 13.93 3.89 -4.15
N GLY A 35 13.61 2.62 -4.43
CA GLY A 35 14.22 1.82 -5.49
C GLY A 35 13.52 1.98 -6.84
N CYS A 36 12.19 1.88 -6.89
CA CYS A 36 11.38 1.88 -8.12
C CYS A 36 12.07 1.18 -9.31
N ASP A 37 12.75 0.07 -9.02
CA ASP A 37 13.68 -0.64 -9.89
C ASP A 37 13.24 -2.09 -10.10
N ALA A 38 12.01 -2.43 -9.65
CA ALA A 38 11.42 -3.75 -9.78
C ALA A 38 12.23 -4.88 -9.11
N SER A 39 13.08 -4.55 -8.13
CA SER A 39 13.84 -5.52 -7.33
C SER A 39 12.93 -6.53 -6.61
N ILE A 40 11.74 -6.12 -6.14
CA ILE A 40 10.73 -7.02 -5.55
C ILE A 40 10.24 -8.11 -6.49
N LEU A 41 10.34 -7.92 -7.82
CA LEU A 41 9.91 -8.90 -8.81
C LEU A 41 10.93 -10.04 -9.00
N LEU A 42 12.14 -9.89 -8.46
CA LEU A 42 13.18 -10.91 -8.57
C LEU A 42 12.85 -12.08 -7.64
N ASN A 43 12.75 -13.28 -8.23
CA ASN A 43 12.59 -14.53 -7.49
C ASN A 43 13.93 -15.02 -6.93
N ASP A 44 13.88 -15.97 -6.01
CA ASP A 44 15.08 -16.63 -5.49
C ASP A 44 15.88 -17.31 -6.61
N THR A 45 17.20 -17.18 -6.52
CA THR A 45 18.19 -17.91 -7.35
C THR A 45 19.39 -18.29 -6.50
N ASP A 46 20.38 -18.98 -7.07
CA ASP A 46 21.64 -19.27 -6.37
C ASP A 46 22.37 -18.01 -5.84
N THR A 47 22.08 -16.84 -6.40
CA THR A 47 22.74 -15.57 -6.07
C THR A 47 21.81 -14.46 -5.60
N ILE A 48 20.49 -14.69 -5.57
CA ILE A 48 19.48 -13.69 -5.18
C ILE A 48 18.59 -14.29 -4.10
N VAL A 49 18.50 -13.60 -2.97
CA VAL A 49 17.46 -13.82 -1.96
C VAL A 49 16.35 -12.80 -2.21
N SER A 50 15.16 -13.29 -2.55
CA SER A 50 14.04 -12.46 -2.95
C SER A 50 13.50 -11.60 -1.82
N GLU A 51 13.19 -10.33 -2.13
CA GLU A 51 12.44 -9.44 -1.24
C GLU A 51 11.02 -9.93 -0.96
N GLN A 52 10.48 -10.82 -1.80
CA GLN A 52 9.17 -11.45 -1.57
C GLN A 52 9.16 -12.29 -0.29
N ASN A 53 10.34 -12.74 0.18
CA ASN A 53 10.50 -13.51 1.41
C ASN A 53 10.70 -12.64 2.66
N ALA A 54 10.83 -11.32 2.52
CA ALA A 54 10.94 -10.41 3.65
C ALA A 54 9.72 -10.52 4.56
N THR A 55 9.89 -10.29 5.86
CA THR A 55 8.81 -10.33 6.87
C THR A 55 7.54 -9.57 6.47
N PRO A 56 7.61 -8.33 5.95
CA PRO A 56 6.41 -7.60 5.52
C PRO A 56 5.75 -8.15 4.24
N ASN A 57 6.50 -8.88 3.41
CA ASN A 57 6.06 -9.33 2.09
C ASN A 57 5.58 -10.79 2.07
N ASN A 58 6.23 -11.65 2.86
CA ASN A 58 6.00 -13.08 2.86
C ASN A 58 4.56 -13.42 3.24
N ASN A 59 3.84 -14.12 2.35
CA ASN A 59 2.41 -14.40 2.47
C ASN A 59 1.53 -13.14 2.64
N SER A 60 1.95 -12.01 2.08
CA SER A 60 1.28 -10.70 2.19
C SER A 60 1.10 -10.03 0.83
N ILE A 61 2.19 -9.80 0.10
CA ILE A 61 2.14 -9.22 -1.26
C ILE A 61 1.53 -10.21 -2.25
N ARG A 62 0.91 -9.66 -3.30
CA ARG A 62 0.17 -10.42 -4.31
C ARG A 62 -0.02 -9.57 -5.56
N GLY A 63 -0.32 -10.21 -6.70
CA GLY A 63 -0.48 -9.54 -8.00
C GLY A 63 0.75 -9.59 -8.92
N LEU A 64 1.80 -10.31 -8.53
CA LEU A 64 3.00 -10.53 -9.35
C LEU A 64 2.67 -11.25 -10.66
N ASP A 65 1.67 -12.13 -10.66
CA ASP A 65 1.16 -12.83 -11.84
C ASP A 65 0.54 -11.87 -12.86
N VAL A 66 -0.15 -10.82 -12.39
CA VAL A 66 -0.73 -9.77 -13.24
C VAL A 66 0.40 -8.94 -13.88
N VAL A 67 1.43 -8.60 -13.10
CA VAL A 67 2.62 -7.91 -13.63
C VAL A 67 3.30 -8.73 -14.74
N ASN A 68 3.43 -10.04 -14.55
CA ASN A 68 3.99 -10.95 -15.57
C ASN A 68 3.14 -11.00 -16.85
N GLN A 69 1.81 -11.01 -16.72
CA GLN A 69 0.91 -10.98 -17.89
C GLN A 69 1.06 -9.66 -18.66
N ILE A 70 1.16 -8.54 -17.96
CA ILE A 70 1.39 -7.22 -18.57
C ILE A 70 2.74 -7.20 -19.28
N LYS A 71 3.82 -7.63 -18.61
CA LYS A 71 5.15 -7.72 -19.21
C LYS A 71 5.15 -8.57 -20.48
N THR A 72 4.51 -9.75 -20.44
CA THR A 72 4.38 -10.63 -21.61
C THR A 72 3.66 -9.93 -22.77
N ALA A 73 2.55 -9.25 -22.50
CA ALA A 73 1.81 -8.50 -23.52
C ALA A 73 2.61 -7.33 -24.10
N VAL A 74 3.39 -6.63 -23.27
CA VAL A 74 4.30 -5.56 -23.71
C VAL A 74 5.42 -6.12 -24.59
N GLU A 75 6.09 -7.20 -24.18
CA GLU A 75 7.18 -7.82 -24.93
C GLU A 75 6.74 -8.33 -26.31
N ASN A 76 5.50 -8.81 -26.44
CA ASN A 76 4.93 -9.20 -27.74
C ASN A 76 4.79 -8.04 -28.74
N VAL A 77 4.82 -6.80 -28.26
CA VAL A 77 4.68 -5.58 -29.09
C VAL A 77 6.02 -4.83 -29.18
N CYS A 78 6.77 -4.77 -28.07
CA CYS A 78 7.98 -3.96 -27.89
C CYS A 78 9.13 -4.80 -27.29
N PRO A 79 9.68 -5.80 -28.00
CA PRO A 79 10.64 -6.74 -27.41
C PRO A 79 11.90 -6.03 -26.87
N GLY A 80 12.20 -6.23 -25.59
CA GLY A 80 13.40 -5.73 -24.92
C GLY A 80 13.47 -4.21 -24.72
N ILE A 81 12.35 -3.50 -24.83
CA ILE A 81 12.33 -2.02 -24.77
C ILE A 81 11.86 -1.48 -23.41
N VAL A 82 10.80 -2.04 -22.83
CA VAL A 82 10.13 -1.48 -21.65
C VAL A 82 10.57 -2.23 -20.40
N SER A 83 11.14 -1.53 -19.42
CA SER A 83 11.54 -2.14 -18.13
C SER A 83 10.31 -2.56 -17.31
N CYS A 84 10.50 -3.54 -16.42
CA CYS A 84 9.50 -3.88 -15.42
C CYS A 84 9.23 -2.70 -14.48
N ALA A 85 10.26 -1.94 -14.10
CA ALA A 85 10.15 -0.73 -13.31
C ALA A 85 9.20 0.31 -13.94
N ASP A 86 9.32 0.57 -15.24
CA ASP A 86 8.40 1.48 -15.94
C ASP A 86 6.99 0.88 -16.09
N ILE A 87 6.86 -0.45 -16.21
CA ILE A 87 5.54 -1.11 -16.18
C ILE A 87 4.86 -0.86 -14.84
N LEU A 88 5.56 -1.02 -13.71
CA LEU A 88 5.02 -0.76 -12.38
C LEU A 88 4.57 0.71 -12.22
N ALA A 89 5.40 1.67 -12.65
CA ALA A 89 5.05 3.09 -12.63
C ALA A 89 3.80 3.41 -13.49
N LEU A 90 3.69 2.80 -14.67
CA LEU A 90 2.54 2.98 -15.57
C LEU A 90 1.26 2.36 -15.00
N ILE A 91 1.36 1.19 -14.37
CA ILE A 91 0.24 0.58 -13.65
C ILE A 91 -0.22 1.52 -12.54
N PHE A 92 0.71 2.02 -11.73
CA PHE A 92 0.39 2.92 -10.61
C PHE A 92 -0.39 4.13 -11.11
N LEU A 93 0.13 4.82 -12.13
CA LEU A 93 -0.55 5.95 -12.77
C LEU A 93 -1.95 5.59 -13.26
N HIS A 94 -2.09 4.46 -13.96
CA HIS A 94 -3.38 4.04 -14.49
C HIS A 94 -4.42 3.84 -13.38
N LEU A 95 -4.01 3.19 -12.30
CA LEU A 95 -4.84 2.99 -11.11
C LEU A 95 -5.22 4.32 -10.49
N LEU A 96 -4.27 5.24 -10.32
CA LEU A 96 -4.55 6.58 -9.79
C LEU A 96 -5.56 7.35 -10.64
N LEU A 97 -5.49 7.24 -11.97
CA LEU A 97 -6.44 7.90 -12.89
C LEU A 97 -7.85 7.32 -12.83
N LYS A 98 -8.01 6.06 -12.38
CA LYS A 98 -9.32 5.41 -12.24
C LYS A 98 -10.09 5.93 -11.02
N TYR A 99 -9.40 6.32 -9.96
CA TYR A 99 -10.05 6.77 -8.72
C TYR A 99 -10.24 8.29 -8.74
N PRO A 100 -11.48 8.79 -8.90
CA PRO A 100 -11.79 10.20 -9.15
C PRO A 100 -11.41 11.15 -7.99
N LEU A 101 -11.03 10.60 -6.84
CA LEU A 101 -10.61 11.37 -5.67
C LEU A 101 -9.16 11.87 -5.75
N LEU A 102 -8.40 11.38 -6.72
CA LEU A 102 -7.06 11.83 -7.01
C LEU A 102 -7.16 12.94 -8.05
N TRP A 103 -7.49 14.15 -7.57
CA TRP A 103 -7.66 15.29 -8.46
C TRP A 103 -6.39 15.47 -9.30
N TYR A 104 -6.54 15.19 -10.60
CA TYR A 104 -5.64 15.56 -11.68
C TYR A 104 -4.21 15.04 -11.49
N VAL A 105 -3.96 13.74 -11.62
CA VAL A 105 -2.60 13.36 -12.06
C VAL A 105 -2.46 13.91 -13.49
N PRO A 106 -1.50 14.82 -13.79
CA PRO A 106 -1.32 15.27 -15.15
C PRO A 106 -1.01 14.03 -16.00
N THR A 107 -1.95 13.63 -16.85
CA THR A 107 -1.90 12.42 -17.69
C THR A 107 -0.69 12.36 -18.61
N ASN A 108 0.11 13.43 -18.66
CA ASN A 108 1.00 13.71 -19.77
C ASN A 108 2.48 13.51 -19.47
N LYS A 109 2.91 13.27 -18.21
CA LYS A 109 4.34 13.02 -17.89
C LYS A 109 4.54 12.21 -16.60
N VAL A 110 4.29 10.91 -16.62
CA VAL A 110 5.08 10.04 -15.72
C VAL A 110 6.47 9.93 -16.35
N PRO A 111 7.54 10.34 -15.64
CA PRO A 111 8.88 10.12 -16.12
C PRO A 111 9.06 8.62 -16.37
N LEU A 112 9.52 8.24 -17.56
CA LEU A 112 9.89 6.87 -17.92
C LEU A 112 11.40 6.83 -18.18
N GLY A 113 11.95 5.64 -18.30
CA GLY A 113 13.37 5.38 -18.44
C GLY A 113 14.01 4.75 -17.21
N ARG A 114 13.21 4.27 -16.24
CA ARG A 114 13.73 3.45 -15.14
C ARG A 114 14.28 2.15 -15.70
N ARG A 115 15.27 1.58 -15.02
CA ARG A 115 15.87 0.30 -15.40
C ARG A 115 15.66 -0.71 -14.29
N ASP A 116 15.52 -1.97 -14.68
CA ASP A 116 15.33 -3.07 -13.74
C ASP A 116 16.63 -3.33 -12.97
N SER A 117 16.50 -3.53 -11.66
CA SER A 117 17.60 -3.96 -10.80
C SER A 117 18.06 -5.37 -11.17
N LEU A 118 19.34 -5.65 -10.88
CA LEU A 118 19.93 -6.97 -10.99
C LEU A 118 20.10 -7.65 -9.62
N ILE A 119 19.72 -6.96 -8.54
CA ILE A 119 19.83 -7.41 -7.16
C ILE A 119 18.52 -7.15 -6.41
N ALA A 120 18.24 -7.97 -5.40
CA ALA A 120 17.18 -7.76 -4.44
C ALA A 120 17.80 -7.56 -3.05
N ASN A 121 17.14 -6.79 -2.18
CA ASN A 121 17.65 -6.47 -0.85
C ASN A 121 16.59 -6.74 0.24
N ILE A 122 16.50 -8.01 0.64
CA ILE A 122 15.57 -8.46 1.69
C ILE A 122 15.76 -7.71 3.03
N GLU A 123 17.01 -7.44 3.43
CA GLU A 123 17.32 -6.74 4.69
C GLU A 123 16.80 -5.30 4.66
N LEU A 124 16.97 -4.60 3.54
CA LEU A 124 16.44 -3.25 3.36
C LEU A 124 14.92 -3.25 3.56
N VAL A 125 14.22 -4.22 2.96
CA VAL A 125 12.77 -4.38 3.09
C VAL A 125 12.34 -4.63 4.53
N ASP A 126 13.01 -5.55 5.23
CA ASP A 126 12.74 -5.85 6.65
C ASP A 126 12.98 -4.64 7.57
N HIS A 127 13.92 -3.76 7.25
CA HIS A 127 14.29 -2.62 8.08
C HIS A 127 13.51 -1.34 7.77
N ASN A 128 13.14 -1.10 6.51
CA ASN A 128 12.57 0.17 6.11
C ASN A 128 11.04 0.16 6.15
N ILE A 129 10.38 -0.96 5.83
CA ILE A 129 8.91 -0.99 5.80
C ILE A 129 8.37 -0.79 7.23
N PRO A 130 7.50 0.23 7.45
CA PRO A 130 6.96 0.50 8.76
C PRO A 130 6.11 -0.66 9.28
N SER A 131 6.33 -1.06 10.54
CA SER A 131 5.51 -2.10 11.16
C SER A 131 4.10 -1.59 11.45
N PRO A 132 3.05 -2.44 11.30
CA PRO A 132 1.68 -2.11 11.70
C PRO A 132 1.52 -1.83 13.21
N SER A 133 2.55 -2.16 14.01
CA SER A 133 2.59 -1.92 15.46
C SER A 133 3.39 -0.68 15.85
N PHE A 134 3.89 0.12 14.91
CA PHE A 134 4.64 1.32 15.22
C PHE A 134 3.77 2.39 15.87
N ASP A 135 4.34 3.07 16.85
CA ASP A 135 3.77 4.30 17.39
C ASP A 135 3.99 5.48 16.41
N PHE A 136 3.37 6.63 16.71
CA PHE A 136 3.46 7.80 15.85
C PHE A 136 4.89 8.34 15.67
N THR A 137 5.74 8.24 16.69
CA THR A 137 7.13 8.71 16.62
C THR A 137 7.96 7.80 15.71
N GLN A 138 7.75 6.49 15.80
CA GLN A 138 8.38 5.49 14.95
C GLN A 138 7.94 5.67 13.50
N LEU A 139 6.64 5.85 13.23
CA LEU A 139 6.13 6.15 11.88
C LEU A 139 6.75 7.41 11.30
N LYS A 140 6.81 8.51 12.08
CA LYS A 140 7.46 9.75 11.62
C LYS A 140 8.93 9.55 11.28
N SER A 141 9.65 8.81 12.11
CA SER A 141 11.08 8.55 11.91
C SER A 141 11.29 7.71 10.64
N SER A 142 10.49 6.66 10.47
CA SER A 142 10.51 5.78 9.31
C SER A 142 10.24 6.54 8.01
N PHE A 143 9.21 7.40 7.96
CA PHE A 143 8.92 8.23 6.78
C PHE A 143 9.97 9.33 6.55
N ALA A 144 10.54 9.90 7.61
CA ALA A 144 11.60 10.91 7.50
C ALA A 144 12.90 10.35 6.88
N VAL A 145 13.22 9.06 7.14
CA VAL A 145 14.32 8.36 6.44
C VAL A 145 14.08 8.30 4.93
N GLN A 146 12.81 8.25 4.51
CA GLN A 146 12.42 8.33 3.10
C GLN A 146 12.30 9.77 2.56
N GLY A 147 12.68 10.79 3.35
CA GLY A 147 12.52 12.20 2.99
C GLY A 147 11.06 12.70 3.04
N LEU A 148 10.14 11.90 3.57
CA LEU A 148 8.71 12.20 3.63
C LEU A 148 8.33 12.87 4.95
N ASN A 149 7.44 13.85 4.88
CA ASN A 149 6.95 14.62 6.03
C ASN A 149 5.64 14.02 6.61
N THR A 150 5.15 14.57 7.72
CA THR A 150 3.92 14.06 8.37
C THR A 150 2.67 14.13 7.49
N THR A 151 2.56 15.15 6.63
CA THR A 151 1.44 15.21 5.67
C THR A 151 1.51 14.04 4.71
N GLU A 152 2.70 13.73 4.18
CA GLU A 152 2.89 12.60 3.26
C GLU A 152 2.65 11.25 3.96
N LEU A 153 3.08 11.09 5.22
CA LEU A 153 2.72 9.93 6.06
C LEU A 153 1.20 9.74 6.13
N VAL A 154 0.46 10.77 6.52
CA VAL A 154 -1.01 10.67 6.67
C VAL A 154 -1.68 10.43 5.31
N THR A 155 -1.21 11.09 4.26
CA THR A 155 -1.69 10.90 2.88
C THR A 155 -1.51 9.45 2.41
N LEU A 156 -0.35 8.84 2.68
CA LEU A 156 -0.04 7.48 2.24
C LEU A 156 -0.76 6.42 3.05
N ALA A 157 -0.91 6.63 4.36
CA ALA A 157 -1.75 5.78 5.19
C ALA A 157 -3.22 5.75 4.70
N GLY A 158 -3.68 6.83 4.05
CA GLY A 158 -4.98 6.89 3.39
C GLY A 158 -5.25 5.80 2.36
N ALA A 159 -4.22 5.12 1.84
CA ALA A 159 -4.42 4.01 0.92
C ALA A 159 -5.00 2.75 1.59
N HIS A 160 -5.01 2.68 2.93
CA HIS A 160 -5.81 1.71 3.70
C HIS A 160 -7.33 1.96 3.63
N THR A 161 -7.80 2.89 2.80
CA THR A 161 -9.23 3.06 2.51
C THR A 161 -9.86 1.88 1.75
N PHE A 162 -9.06 0.96 1.21
CA PHE A 162 -9.54 -0.30 0.65
C PHE A 162 -8.55 -1.43 0.94
N GLY A 163 -8.88 -2.65 0.53
CA GLY A 163 -7.99 -3.81 0.63
C GLY A 163 -8.18 -4.59 1.93
N ARG A 164 -7.33 -5.59 2.14
CA ARG A 164 -7.50 -6.62 3.18
C ARG A 164 -6.20 -6.88 3.93
N VAL A 165 -6.32 -7.26 5.20
CA VAL A 165 -5.22 -7.71 6.06
C VAL A 165 -5.54 -9.07 6.67
N HIS A 166 -4.51 -9.89 6.88
CA HIS A 166 -4.62 -11.18 7.54
C HIS A 166 -4.75 -11.04 9.06
N CYS A 167 -5.51 -11.96 9.67
CA CYS A 167 -5.61 -12.06 11.13
C CYS A 167 -4.25 -12.30 11.81
N SER A 168 -3.23 -12.81 11.12
CA SER A 168 -1.85 -12.90 11.63
C SER A 168 -1.33 -11.58 12.19
N VAL A 169 -1.69 -10.46 11.56
CA VAL A 169 -1.32 -9.09 11.98
C VAL A 169 -2.19 -8.60 13.14
N LEU A 170 -3.46 -8.99 13.18
CA LEU A 170 -4.46 -8.43 14.08
C LEU A 170 -4.60 -9.16 15.42
N VAL A 171 -4.31 -10.46 15.48
CA VAL A 171 -4.55 -11.24 16.70
C VAL A 171 -3.84 -10.64 17.91
N LYS A 172 -2.59 -10.18 17.79
CA LYS A 172 -1.89 -9.58 18.93
C LYS A 172 -2.58 -8.31 19.46
N PRO A 173 -2.85 -7.27 18.64
CA PRO A 173 -3.56 -6.08 19.13
C PRO A 173 -5.00 -6.36 19.60
N LEU A 174 -5.68 -7.40 19.11
CA LEU A 174 -7.06 -7.72 19.55
C LEU A 174 -7.14 -8.44 20.92
N TYR A 175 -6.05 -9.02 21.43
CA TYR A 175 -6.09 -9.83 22.67
C TYR A 175 -4.99 -9.52 23.68
N ASN A 176 -3.78 -9.18 23.23
CA ASN A 176 -2.63 -8.93 24.11
C ASN A 176 -1.71 -7.86 23.50
N PHE A 177 -2.25 -6.64 23.44
CA PHE A 177 -1.55 -5.46 22.97
C PHE A 177 -0.39 -5.13 23.91
N SER A 178 0.80 -5.02 23.36
CA SER A 178 2.04 -4.69 24.08
C SER A 178 2.32 -5.54 25.33
N GLY A 179 1.84 -6.80 25.36
CA GLY A 179 2.08 -7.70 26.50
C GLY A 179 1.21 -7.43 27.73
N THR A 180 0.22 -6.55 27.63
CA THR A 180 -0.64 -6.12 28.75
C THR A 180 -1.71 -7.13 29.15
N GLY A 181 -1.93 -8.17 28.34
CA GLY A 181 -3.07 -9.09 28.46
C GLY A 181 -4.41 -8.50 28.03
N ASN A 182 -4.42 -7.27 27.50
CA ASN A 182 -5.61 -6.54 27.09
C ASN A 182 -5.55 -6.17 25.59
N PRO A 183 -6.68 -5.91 24.92
CA PRO A 183 -6.69 -5.37 23.56
C PRO A 183 -6.08 -3.96 23.50
N ASP A 184 -5.77 -3.49 22.29
CA ASP A 184 -5.38 -2.10 22.05
C ASP A 184 -6.45 -1.16 22.62
N PRO A 185 -6.10 -0.28 23.58
CA PRO A 185 -7.08 0.58 24.24
C PRO A 185 -7.65 1.67 23.32
N THR A 186 -7.03 1.90 22.16
CA THR A 186 -7.48 2.91 21.19
C THR A 186 -8.53 2.38 20.21
N LEU A 187 -8.81 1.06 20.24
CA LEU A 187 -9.75 0.42 19.34
C LEU A 187 -11.18 0.46 19.90
N ASN A 188 -12.15 0.83 19.06
CA ASN A 188 -13.56 0.85 19.41
C ASN A 188 -14.03 -0.53 19.91
N THR A 189 -14.68 -0.57 21.08
CA THR A 189 -15.03 -1.84 21.75
C THR A 189 -16.06 -2.67 20.99
N ALA A 190 -17.01 -2.04 20.29
CA ALA A 190 -17.97 -2.77 19.46
C ALA A 190 -17.29 -3.33 18.20
N TYR A 191 -16.41 -2.54 17.58
CA TYR A 191 -15.64 -2.99 16.43
C TYR A 191 -14.66 -4.12 16.79
N LEU A 192 -14.03 -4.04 17.97
CA LEU A 192 -13.22 -5.12 18.54
C LEU A 192 -13.99 -6.45 18.58
N GLN A 193 -15.27 -6.47 18.99
CA GLN A 193 -16.04 -7.72 19.01
C GLN A 193 -16.25 -8.29 17.60
N ILE A 194 -16.50 -7.43 16.61
CA ILE A 194 -16.61 -7.83 15.20
C ILE A 194 -15.28 -8.45 14.74
N LEU A 195 -14.16 -7.77 15.01
CA LEU A 195 -12.83 -8.25 14.64
C LEU A 195 -12.46 -9.55 15.35
N ARG A 196 -12.84 -9.74 16.62
CA ARG A 196 -12.60 -11.01 17.33
C ARG A 196 -13.42 -12.18 16.79
N ALA A 197 -14.62 -11.91 16.26
CA ALA A 197 -15.41 -12.94 15.58
C ALA A 197 -14.74 -13.39 14.27
N ILE A 198 -14.10 -12.46 13.54
CA ILE A 198 -13.37 -12.75 12.30
C ILE A 198 -12.00 -13.40 12.60
N CYS A 199 -11.30 -12.88 13.61
CA CYS A 199 -9.97 -13.28 14.07
C CYS A 199 -10.02 -13.83 15.51
N PRO A 200 -10.56 -15.05 15.72
CA PRO A 200 -10.63 -15.65 17.05
C PRO A 200 -9.23 -15.97 17.58
N ASN A 201 -9.03 -15.82 18.90
CA ASN A 201 -7.76 -16.18 19.54
C ASN A 201 -7.53 -17.69 19.43
N GLY A 202 -6.39 -18.09 18.85
CA GLY A 202 -6.10 -19.50 18.55
C GLY A 202 -6.81 -20.05 17.30
N GLY A 203 -7.53 -19.22 16.54
CA GLY A 203 -8.10 -19.60 15.26
C GLY A 203 -7.13 -19.50 14.08
N PRO A 204 -7.63 -19.77 12.85
CA PRO A 204 -6.84 -19.62 11.64
C PRO A 204 -6.32 -18.20 11.47
N ARG A 205 -5.00 -18.05 11.29
CA ARG A 205 -4.36 -16.74 11.07
C ARG A 205 -4.50 -16.21 9.63
N THR A 206 -5.09 -17.01 8.75
CA THR A 206 -5.24 -16.74 7.32
C THR A 206 -6.53 -16.00 6.97
N ASN A 207 -7.51 -15.93 7.88
CA ASN A 207 -8.72 -15.14 7.67
C ASN A 207 -8.37 -13.69 7.33
N LEU A 208 -9.17 -13.09 6.45
CA LEU A 208 -9.00 -11.72 5.98
C LEU A 208 -10.10 -10.82 6.53
N THR A 209 -9.75 -9.57 6.83
CA THR A 209 -10.71 -8.50 7.08
C THR A 209 -10.30 -7.23 6.33
N SER A 210 -11.25 -6.33 6.11
CA SER A 210 -11.05 -5.08 5.37
C SER A 210 -10.38 -4.01 6.20
N PHE A 211 -9.39 -3.31 5.62
CA PHE A 211 -8.78 -2.12 6.24
C PHE A 211 -9.83 -1.06 6.55
N ASP A 212 -10.71 -0.78 5.59
CA ASP A 212 -11.88 0.05 5.77
C ASP A 212 -13.14 -0.81 6.02
N PRO A 213 -13.75 -0.76 7.22
CA PRO A 213 -15.01 -1.43 7.51
C PRO A 213 -16.25 -0.73 6.93
N THR A 214 -16.14 0.51 6.46
CA THR A 214 -17.24 1.33 5.96
C THR A 214 -17.45 1.14 4.47
N THR A 215 -16.37 1.24 3.69
CA THR A 215 -16.40 1.07 2.23
C THR A 215 -15.22 0.21 1.75
N PRO A 216 -15.23 -1.10 2.02
CA PRO A 216 -14.07 -2.00 1.84
C PRO A 216 -13.36 -1.99 0.47
N ASP A 217 -14.07 -1.61 -0.58
CA ASP A 217 -13.61 -1.67 -1.97
C ASP A 217 -13.72 -0.32 -2.70
N THR A 218 -13.98 0.76 -1.97
CA THR A 218 -14.06 2.11 -2.54
C THR A 218 -12.82 2.88 -2.15
N PHE A 219 -12.19 3.54 -3.12
CA PHE A 219 -11.19 4.53 -2.79
C PHE A 219 -11.89 5.81 -2.34
N ASP A 220 -12.01 6.02 -1.03
CA ASP A 220 -12.60 7.24 -0.46
C ASP A 220 -11.95 7.74 0.84
N ASN A 221 -12.55 8.74 1.47
CA ASN A 221 -12.07 9.34 2.70
C ASN A 221 -12.63 8.67 3.96
N ASN A 222 -13.39 7.57 3.86
CA ASN A 222 -13.91 6.85 5.02
C ASN A 222 -12.80 6.30 5.89
N TYR A 223 -11.62 5.97 5.35
CA TYR A 223 -10.43 5.71 6.15
C TYR A 223 -10.23 6.73 7.27
N TYR A 224 -10.23 8.03 6.94
CA TYR A 224 -10.01 9.10 7.93
C TYR A 224 -11.20 9.23 8.88
N SER A 225 -12.43 9.11 8.38
CA SER A 225 -13.65 9.13 9.20
C SER A 225 -13.66 7.98 10.22
N ASN A 226 -13.14 6.81 9.85
CA ASN A 226 -13.00 5.66 10.73
C ASN A 226 -12.02 5.94 11.88
N LEU A 227 -10.91 6.64 11.63
CA LEU A 227 -9.96 6.99 12.68
C LEU A 227 -10.62 7.86 13.77
N GLN A 228 -11.51 8.78 13.38
CA GLN A 228 -12.25 9.65 14.30
C GLN A 228 -13.17 8.88 15.25
N VAL A 229 -13.63 7.69 14.84
CA VAL A 229 -14.51 6.83 15.63
C VAL A 229 -13.81 5.56 16.13
N HIS A 230 -12.48 5.60 16.23
CA HIS A 230 -11.64 4.53 16.78
C HIS A 230 -11.75 3.21 16.01
N LYS A 231 -11.93 3.28 14.69
CA LYS A 231 -12.05 2.13 13.78
C LYS A 231 -10.87 1.99 12.82
N GLY A 232 -9.73 2.64 13.10
CA GLY A 232 -8.46 2.31 12.45
C GLY A 232 -8.10 0.85 12.75
N LEU A 233 -7.86 0.06 11.70
CA LEU A 233 -7.69 -1.38 11.86
C LEU A 233 -6.33 -1.75 12.43
N LEU A 234 -5.27 -1.11 11.94
CA LEU A 234 -3.93 -1.27 12.47
C LEU A 234 -3.67 -0.26 13.58
N HIS A 235 -2.79 -0.63 14.52
CA HIS A 235 -2.29 0.31 15.52
C HIS A 235 -1.65 1.54 14.85
N SER A 236 -0.82 1.30 13.82
CA SER A 236 -0.21 2.35 13.00
C SER A 236 -1.20 3.30 12.33
N ASP A 237 -2.43 2.86 12.06
CA ASP A 237 -3.47 3.73 11.52
C ASP A 237 -4.06 4.60 12.64
N GLN A 238 -4.45 3.96 13.75
CA GLN A 238 -5.17 4.62 14.82
C GLN A 238 -4.30 5.65 15.56
N VAL A 239 -2.98 5.45 15.66
CA VAL A 239 -2.06 6.43 16.26
C VAL A 239 -1.98 7.75 15.50
N LEU A 240 -2.40 7.81 14.23
CA LEU A 240 -2.47 9.06 13.47
C LEU A 240 -3.53 10.02 14.03
N PHE A 241 -4.54 9.49 14.74
CA PHE A 241 -5.61 10.30 15.34
C PHE A 241 -5.63 10.24 16.87
N SER A 242 -5.21 9.12 17.48
CA SER A 242 -5.31 8.90 18.92
C SER A 242 -4.07 9.30 19.72
N THR A 243 -2.99 9.76 19.07
CA THR A 243 -1.80 10.25 19.76
C THR A 243 -1.98 11.70 20.22
N THR A 244 -2.04 11.93 21.53
CA THR A 244 -2.18 13.26 22.12
C THR A 244 -1.07 14.21 21.66
N GLY A 245 -1.45 15.37 21.12
CA GLY A 245 -0.52 16.40 20.65
C GLY A 245 0.16 16.09 19.31
N ALA A 246 -0.22 15.00 18.63
CA ALA A 246 0.30 14.70 17.30
C ALA A 246 -0.22 15.68 16.26
N ASN A 247 0.68 16.23 15.44
CA ASN A 247 0.34 17.12 14.32
C ASN A 247 -0.41 16.40 13.18
N SER A 248 -0.52 15.07 13.22
CA SER A 248 -1.34 14.29 12.28
C SER A 248 -2.84 14.45 12.52
N VAL A 249 -3.29 14.78 13.73
CA VAL A 249 -4.71 14.89 14.08
C VAL A 249 -5.41 15.94 13.21
N ASP A 250 -4.79 17.12 13.06
CA ASP A 250 -5.31 18.20 12.22
C ASP A 250 -5.35 17.81 10.73
N ILE A 251 -4.39 17.01 10.29
CA ILE A 251 -4.29 16.53 8.90
C ILE A 251 -5.40 15.51 8.63
N VAL A 252 -5.62 14.56 9.55
CA VAL A 252 -6.73 13.60 9.49
C VAL A 252 -8.07 14.32 9.45
N ASN A 253 -8.31 15.27 10.36
CA ASN A 253 -9.55 16.06 10.39
C ASN A 253 -9.81 16.81 9.07
N ARG A 254 -8.76 17.37 8.45
CA ARG A 254 -8.85 18.00 7.14
C ARG A 254 -9.25 17.00 6.06
N PHE A 255 -8.63 15.81 6.04
CA PHE A 255 -8.88 14.80 5.01
C PHE A 255 -10.25 14.08 5.12
N VAL A 256 -10.94 14.20 6.27
CA VAL A 256 -12.35 13.79 6.39
C VAL A 256 -13.27 14.63 5.50
N THR A 257 -12.94 15.89 5.24
CA THR A 257 -13.80 16.80 4.44
C THR A 257 -13.19 17.23 3.12
N GLN A 258 -11.89 17.01 2.95
CA GLN A 258 -11.14 17.37 1.74
C GLN A 258 -10.47 16.15 1.14
N LEU A 259 -10.55 16.02 -0.18
CA LEU A 259 -9.83 14.99 -0.90
C LEU A 259 -8.33 15.32 -0.90
N PHE A 260 -7.51 14.34 -0.54
CA PHE A 260 -6.06 14.48 -0.54
C PHE A 260 -5.51 14.30 -1.96
N SER A 261 -4.43 15.01 -2.28
CA SER A 261 -3.73 14.86 -3.55
C SER A 261 -2.52 13.97 -3.38
N LEU A 262 -2.39 12.95 -4.23
CA LEU A 262 -1.11 12.26 -4.40
C LEU A 262 -0.13 13.08 -5.26
N ARG A 263 -0.53 14.23 -5.83
CA ARG A 263 0.34 15.07 -6.68
C ARG A 263 1.57 15.61 -5.96
N ASP A 264 1.42 15.94 -4.68
CA ASP A 264 2.47 16.55 -3.86
C ASP A 264 3.28 15.51 -3.07
N LEU A 265 2.99 14.22 -3.25
CA LEU A 265 3.81 13.18 -2.68
C LEU A 265 5.16 13.17 -3.38
N ARG A 266 6.21 13.34 -2.59
CA ARG A 266 7.59 13.23 -3.05
C ARG A 266 8.06 11.78 -3.14
N LEU A 267 7.13 10.83 -3.26
CA LEU A 267 7.45 9.45 -3.58
C LEU A 267 8.09 9.43 -4.97
N GLN A 268 9.40 9.21 -4.99
CA GLN A 268 10.19 9.17 -6.20
C GLN A 268 10.11 7.78 -6.82
N CYS A 269 8.91 7.44 -7.31
CA CYS A 269 8.79 6.73 -8.58
C CYS A 269 8.41 7.79 -9.62
#